data_AF-A0A556MMW5-F1
#
_entry.id   AF-A0A556MMW5-F1
#
_cell.length_a   1.000
_cell.length_b   1.000
_cell.length_c   1.000
_cell.angle_alpha   90.00
_cell.angle_beta   90.00
_cell.angle_gamma   90.00
#
_symmetry.space_group_name_H-M   'P 1'
#
loop_
_entity.id
_entity.type
_entity.pdbx_description
1 polymer ?
#
loop_
_entity_poly.entity_id
_entity_poly.type
_entity_poly.pdbx_seq_one_letter_code
_entity_poly.pdbx_strand_id
1 'polypeptide(L)' 'MIFFRWVEYPQMHVCIHRTTDNGFFCSKYVGGKKVMGVTRQFKTKEELKDFLLGLPNPPIDFIREMIAGIE' A
#
# COMPACT_ATOMS: atom_id res chain seq x y z
N MET A 1 -12.54 5.98 -5.97
CA MET A 1 -11.23 5.66 -5.36
C MET A 1 -10.33 6.86 -5.57
N ILE A 2 -9.60 7.29 -4.54
CA ILE A 2 -8.76 8.49 -4.57
C ILE A 2 -7.32 8.02 -4.36
N PHE A 3 -6.40 8.49 -5.20
CA PHE A 3 -4.96 8.21 -5.01
C PHE A 3 -4.52 8.69 -3.63
N PHE A 4 -3.84 7.82 -2.89
CA PHE A 4 -3.35 8.14 -1.56
C PHE A 4 -1.83 8.31 -1.59
N ARG A 5 -1.09 7.24 -1.91
CA ARG A 5 0.37 7.26 -1.86
C ARG A 5 1.01 6.09 -2.61
N TRP A 6 2.27 6.27 -3.00
CA TRP A 6 3.17 5.20 -3.41
C TRP A 6 4.08 4.77 -2.26
N VAL A 7 4.28 3.45 -2.14
CA VAL A 7 5.30 2.88 -1.26
C VAL A 7 6.33 2.19 -2.13
N GLU A 8 7.57 2.67 -2.06
CA GLU A 8 8.68 2.14 -2.86
C GLU A 8 9.41 1.03 -2.10
N TYR A 9 9.67 -0.08 -2.79
CA TYR A 9 10.48 -1.19 -2.31
C TYR A 9 11.64 -1.40 -3.30
N PRO A 10 12.73 -2.05 -2.89
CA PRO A 10 13.89 -2.24 -3.77
C PRO A 10 13.59 -2.87 -5.16
N GLN A 11 12.52 -3.66 -5.28
CA GLN A 11 12.18 -4.39 -6.51
C GLN A 11 10.75 -4.13 -7.01
N MET A 12 9.97 -3.31 -6.31
CA MET A 12 8.57 -3.09 -6.63
C MET A 12 8.03 -1.79 -6.04
N HIS A 13 6.86 -1.37 -6.50
CA HIS A 13 6.13 -0.25 -5.93
C HIS A 13 4.71 -0.71 -5.59
N VAL A 14 4.16 -0.22 -4.49
CA VAL A 14 2.76 -0.44 -4.12
C VAL A 14 2.02 0.89 -4.23
N CYS A 15 1.01 0.94 -5.07
CA CYS A 15 0.10 2.08 -5.20
C CYS A 15 -1.06 1.89 -4.24
N ILE A 16 -1.30 2.85 -3.36
CA ILE A 16 -2.38 2.84 -2.38
C ILE A 16 -3.42 3.88 -2.79
N HIS A 17 -4.69 3.49 -2.79
CA HIS A 17 -5.84 4.38 -2.96
C HIS A 17 -6.75 4.27 -1.73
N ARG A 18 -7.41 5.37 -1.37
CA ARG A 18 -8.58 5.36 -0.49
C ARG A 18 -9.82 4.93 -1.27
N THR A 19 -10.59 4.03 -0.70
CA THR A 19 -11.90 3.62 -1.23
C THR A 19 -13.00 4.53 -0.69
N THR A 20 -14.21 4.46 -1.27
CA THR A 20 -15.33 5.34 -0.90
C THR A 20 -15.94 5.02 0.46
N ASP A 21 -15.65 3.82 0.99
CA ASP A 21 -16.03 3.32 2.31
C ASP A 21 -14.92 3.50 3.36
N ASN A 22 -14.01 4.46 3.14
CA ASN A 22 -12.84 4.73 4.00
C ASN A 22 -11.84 3.56 4.16
N GLY A 23 -11.93 2.53 3.33
CA GLY A 23 -10.91 1.49 3.22
C GLY A 23 -9.73 1.89 2.35
N PHE A 24 -8.93 0.88 1.98
CA PHE A 24 -7.75 1.00 1.15
C PHE A 24 -7.75 -0.03 0.03
N PHE A 25 -7.24 0.37 -1.12
CA PHE A 25 -6.99 -0.52 -2.24
C PHE A 25 -5.53 -0.39 -2.66
N CYS A 26 -4.83 -1.53 -2.68
CA CYS A 26 -3.44 -1.62 -3.08
C CYS A 26 -3.29 -2.29 -4.44
N SER A 27 -2.38 -1.77 -5.27
CA SER A 27 -1.93 -2.39 -6.52
C SER A 27 -0.41 -2.50 -6.53
N LYS A 28 0.12 -3.67 -6.88
CA LYS A 28 1.57 -3.90 -7.03
C LYS A 28 2.04 -3.56 -8.44
N TYR A 29 3.22 -2.94 -8.52
CA TYR A 29 3.92 -2.60 -9.75
C TYR A 29 5.36 -3.12 -9.71
N VAL A 30 5.84 -3.67 -10.82
CA VAL A 30 7.23 -4.13 -10.99
C VAL A 30 7.73 -3.63 -12.35
N GLY A 31 8.90 -3.00 -12.40
CA GLY A 31 9.43 -2.40 -13.63
C GLY A 31 8.47 -1.39 -14.30
N GLY A 32 7.74 -0.62 -13.50
CA GLY A 32 6.76 0.37 -13.98
C GLY A 32 5.43 -0.21 -14.48
N LYS A 33 5.26 -1.55 -14.50
CA LYS A 33 4.03 -2.19 -14.97
C LYS A 33 3.21 -2.73 -13.81
N LYS A 34 1.89 -2.56 -13.89
CA LYS A 34 0.94 -3.13 -12.92
C LYS A 34 0.96 -4.65 -13.02
N VAL A 35 1.12 -5.32 -11.89
CA VAL A 35 1.00 -6.78 -11.81
C VAL A 35 -0.47 -7.14 -11.66
N MET A 36 -1.04 -7.75 -12.70
CA MET A 36 -2.46 -8.16 -12.70
C MET A 36 -2.69 -9.29 -11.69
N GLY A 37 -3.87 -9.30 -11.04
CA GLY A 37 -4.23 -10.31 -10.03
C GLY A 37 -3.62 -10.11 -8.64
N VAL A 38 -2.77 -9.09 -8.44
CA VAL A 38 -2.12 -8.79 -7.14
C VAL A 38 -2.67 -7.49 -6.55
N THR A 39 -3.97 -7.26 -6.72
CA THR A 39 -4.69 -6.15 -6.09
C THR A 39 -5.35 -6.64 -4.82
N ARG A 40 -5.23 -5.88 -3.72
CA ARG A 40 -5.84 -6.21 -2.43
C ARG A 40 -6.61 -5.03 -1.86
N GLN A 41 -7.69 -5.33 -1.14
CA GLN A 41 -8.48 -4.35 -0.40
C GLN A 41 -8.33 -4.60 1.10
N PHE A 42 -8.27 -3.51 1.87
CA PHE A 42 -8.14 -3.53 3.32
C PHE A 42 -9.18 -2.57 3.90
N LYS A 43 -9.84 -2.96 4.98
CA LYS A 43 -10.86 -2.14 5.63
C LYS A 43 -10.27 -1.22 6.69
N THR A 44 -9.15 -1.60 7.29
CA THR A 44 -8.51 -0.85 8.36
C THR A 44 -7.08 -0.45 8.02
N LYS A 45 -6.55 0.56 8.73
CA LYS A 45 -5.16 0.98 8.58
C LYS A 45 -4.19 -0.06 9.12
N GLU A 46 -4.61 -0.84 10.13
CA GLU A 46 -3.85 -1.94 10.71
C GLU A 46 -3.68 -3.08 9.71
N GLU A 47 -4.75 -3.49 9.01
CA GLU A 47 -4.67 -4.50 7.95
C GLU A 47 -3.74 -4.07 6.81
N LEU A 48 -3.82 -2.79 6.41
CA LEU A 48 -2.93 -2.21 5.41
C LEU A 48 -1.47 -2.24 5.89
N LYS A 49 -1.22 -1.83 7.14
CA LYS A 49 0.11 -1.79 7.74
C LYS A 49 0.74 -3.19 7.77
N ASP A 50 0.01 -4.18 8.27
CA ASP A 50 0.49 -5.55 8.37
C ASP A 50 0.81 -6.15 7.00
N PHE A 51 -0.03 -5.85 5.99
CA PHE A 51 0.26 -6.22 4.61
C PHE A 51 1.56 -5.60 4.10
N LEU A 52 1.74 -4.29 4.24
CA LEU A 52 2.92 -3.58 3.73
C LEU A 52 4.20 -4.05 4.45
N LEU A 53 4.16 -4.23 5.76
CA LEU A 53 5.29 -4.73 6.54
C LEU A 53 5.58 -6.22 6.29
N GLY A 54 4.60 -6.98 5.80
CA GLY A 54 4.78 -8.38 5.40
C GLY A 54 5.43 -8.56 4.02
N LEU A 55 5.60 -7.48 3.26
CA LEU A 55 6.27 -7.52 1.95
C LEU A 55 7.80 -7.57 2.09
N PRO A 56 8.54 -8.19 1.14
CA PRO A 56 10.00 -8.29 1.25
C PRO A 56 10.71 -6.93 1.26
N ASN A 57 11.65 -6.76 2.19
CA ASN A 57 12.44 -5.53 2.40
C ASN A 57 11.56 -4.27 2.52
N PRO A 58 10.66 -4.22 3.51
CA PRO A 58 9.74 -3.10 3.64
C PRO A 58 10.47 -1.85 4.12
N PRO A 59 10.13 -0.65 3.60
CA PRO A 59 10.61 0.61 4.17
C PRO A 59 9.86 0.89 5.49
N ILE A 60 10.29 0.22 6.57
CA ILE A 60 9.56 0.12 7.84
C ILE A 60 9.19 1.51 8.41
N ASP A 61 10.16 2.41 8.50
CA ASP A 61 9.96 3.71 9.14
C ASP A 61 9.00 4.58 8.34
N PHE A 62 9.19 4.64 7.02
CA PHE A 62 8.27 5.32 6.11
C PHE A 62 6.85 4.77 6.20
N ILE A 63 6.67 3.45 6.24
CA ILE A 63 5.34 2.84 6.38
C ILE A 63 4.71 3.24 7.72
N ARG A 64 5.47 3.21 8.83
CA ARG A 64 4.97 3.58 10.16
C ARG A 64 4.52 5.04 10.20
N GLU A 65 5.35 5.95 9.68
CA GLU A 65 5.03 7.38 9.60
C GLU A 65 3.80 7.62 8.70
N MET A 66 3.75 6.98 7.53
CA MET A 66 2.62 7.08 6.62
C MET A 66 1.32 6.61 7.29
N ILE A 67 1.32 5.45 7.96
CA ILE A 67 0.14 4.90 8.62
C ILE A 67 -0.30 5.77 9.79
N ALA A 68 0.63 6.33 10.56
CA ALA A 68 0.33 7.24 11.65
C ALA A 68 -0.34 8.54 11.18
N GLY A 69 -0.02 9.00 9.96
CA GLY A 69 -0.62 10.19 9.34
C GLY A 69 -1.97 9.97 8.65
N ILE A 70 -2.55 8.77 8.73
CA ILE A 70 -3.90 8.49 8.23
C ILE A 70 -4.92 8.79 9.32
N GLU A 71 -5.74 9.83 9.10
CA GLU A 71 -6.92 10.17 9.90
C GLU A 71 -8.09 9.20 9.69
#